data_AF-A0A2A5RY93-F1
#
_entry.id   AF-A0A2A5RY93-F1
#
_cell.length_a   1.000
_cell.length_b   1.000
_cell.length_c   1.000
_cell.angle_alpha   90.00
_cell.angle_beta   90.00
_cell.angle_gamma   90.00
#
_symmetry.space_group_name_H-M   'P 1'
#
loop_
_entity.id
_entity.type
_entity.pdbx_description
1 polymer ?
#
loop_
_entity_poly.entity_id
_entity_poly.type
_entity_poly.pdbx_seq_one_letter_code
_entity_poly.pdbx_strand_id
1 'polypeptide(L)'
;MPVTEINGQQGYFEFGAATLPIGVSSQEMIFFNSEDVAKIIYLGYIDVKFQEFANQYEDLLATMQYKKLKITTVDDHQKTRSEVFGF
;
A
#
# COMPACT_ATOMS: atom_id res chain seq x y z
N MET A 1 -3.74 0.18 -9.01
CA MET A 1 -2.48 -0.28 -8.40
C MET A 1 -1.46 0.86 -8.47
N PRO A 2 -1.03 1.47 -7.35
CA PRO A 2 0.00 2.51 -7.35
C PRO A 2 1.36 1.95 -7.79
N VAL A 3 2.00 2.63 -8.74
CA VAL A 3 3.39 2.39 -9.14
C VAL A 3 4.30 3.29 -8.31
N THR A 4 5.35 2.73 -7.74
CA THR A 4 6.30 3.42 -6.87
C THR A 4 7.71 2.89 -7.09
N GLU A 5 8.69 3.54 -6.48
CA GLU A 5 10.08 3.13 -6.48
C GLU A 5 10.55 2.93 -5.04
N ILE A 6 11.02 1.73 -4.72
CA ILE A 6 11.62 1.41 -3.42
C ILE A 6 13.03 0.87 -3.68
N ASN A 7 14.03 1.45 -3.02
CA ASN A 7 15.43 1.02 -3.10
C ASN A 7 15.96 0.91 -4.55
N GLY A 8 15.56 1.81 -5.45
CA GLY A 8 15.96 1.80 -6.86
C GLY A 8 15.23 0.77 -7.72
N GLN A 9 14.24 0.06 -7.18
CA GLN A 9 13.40 -0.87 -7.92
C GLN A 9 12.00 -0.28 -8.11
N GLN A 10 11.66 -0.02 -9.37
CA GLN A 10 10.30 0.37 -9.74
C GLN A 10 9.39 -0.85 -9.74
N GLY A 11 8.21 -0.69 -9.19
CA GLY A 11 7.19 -1.74 -9.14
C GLY A 11 5.87 -1.20 -8.62
N TYR A 12 4.96 -2.08 -8.23
CA TYR A 12 3.65 -1.67 -7.73
C TYR A 12 3.30 -2.34 -6.41
N PHE A 13 2.41 -1.68 -5.67
CA PHE A 13 1.62 -2.29 -4.61
C PHE A 13 0.15 -2.35 -5.03
N GLU A 14 -0.61 -3.25 -4.43
CA GLU A 14 -2.05 -3.35 -4.71
C GLU A 14 -2.82 -2.17 -4.09
N PHE A 15 -2.43 -1.75 -2.89
CA PHE A 15 -3.15 -0.75 -2.10
C PHE A 15 -2.26 0.41 -1.64
N GLY A 16 -2.89 1.57 -1.52
CA GLY A 16 -2.37 2.76 -0.85
C GLY A 16 -3.36 3.19 0.25
N ALA A 17 -2.84 3.59 1.41
CA ALA A 17 -3.61 4.10 2.52
C ALA A 17 -3.06 5.44 3.02
N ALA A 18 -3.93 6.15 3.74
CA ALA A 18 -3.63 7.43 4.34
C ALA A 18 -3.97 7.40 5.83
N THR A 19 -3.21 8.13 6.63
CA THR A 19 -3.43 8.21 8.08
C THR A 19 -4.52 9.21 8.43
N LEU A 20 -5.38 8.85 9.37
CA LEU A 20 -6.39 9.76 9.91
C LEU A 20 -5.82 10.58 11.10
N PRO A 21 -6.25 11.84 11.29
CA PRO A 21 -7.24 12.58 10.50
C PRO A 21 -6.65 13.30 9.28
N ILE A 22 -5.32 13.23 9.09
CA ILE A 22 -4.57 13.99 8.08
C ILE A 22 -5.12 13.74 6.67
N GLY A 23 -5.54 12.51 6.38
CA GLY A 23 -5.99 12.12 5.05
C GLY A 23 -4.81 12.00 4.09
N VAL A 24 -5.08 12.15 2.79
CA VAL A 24 -4.06 11.91 1.75
C VAL A 24 -3.02 13.05 1.75
N SER A 25 -1.79 12.74 2.19
CA SER A 25 -0.59 13.56 2.01
C SER A 25 0.46 12.74 1.24
N SER A 26 1.06 13.34 0.22
CA SER A 26 2.02 12.63 -0.65
C SER A 26 3.28 12.14 0.08
N GLN A 27 3.58 12.71 1.25
CA GLN A 27 4.75 12.37 2.06
C GLN A 27 4.52 11.20 3.03
N GLU A 28 3.26 10.81 3.30
CA GLU A 28 2.91 9.84 4.34
C GLU A 28 2.02 8.69 3.81
N MET A 29 2.02 8.44 2.49
CA MET A 29 1.23 7.35 1.92
C MET A 29 1.81 6.00 2.33
N ILE A 30 0.95 5.12 2.84
CA ILE A 30 1.29 3.76 3.24
C ILE A 30 0.95 2.82 2.08
N PHE A 31 1.88 1.97 1.66
CA PHE A 31 1.66 0.97 0.62
C PHE A 31 1.74 -0.44 1.18
N PHE A 32 0.86 -1.32 0.72
CA PHE A 32 0.81 -2.73 1.14
C PHE A 32 0.06 -3.57 0.10
N ASN A 33 0.19 -4.90 0.20
CA ASN A 33 -0.54 -5.84 -0.63
C ASN A 33 -1.60 -6.62 0.18
N SER A 34 -2.48 -7.33 -0.51
CA SER A 34 -3.51 -8.18 0.09
C SER A 34 -2.93 -9.24 1.03
N GLU A 35 -1.77 -9.82 0.70
CA GLU A 35 -1.09 -10.80 1.58
C GLU A 35 -0.58 -10.20 2.90
N ASP A 36 -0.41 -8.87 2.96
CA ASP A 36 0.04 -8.17 4.17
C ASP A 36 -1.12 -7.87 5.14
N VAL A 37 -2.38 -8.08 4.72
CA VAL A 37 -3.58 -7.81 5.52
C VAL A 37 -4.00 -9.05 6.30
N ALA A 38 -3.78 -9.03 7.62
CA ALA A 38 -4.20 -10.13 8.50
C ALA A 38 -5.73 -10.23 8.66
N LYS A 39 -6.42 -9.10 8.76
CA LYS A 39 -7.88 -9.05 8.95
C LYS A 39 -8.47 -7.71 8.53
N ILE A 40 -9.60 -7.75 7.84
CA ILE A 40 -10.45 -6.58 7.57
C ILE A 40 -11.50 -6.49 8.69
N ILE A 41 -11.47 -5.41 9.47
CA ILE A 41 -12.45 -5.17 10.54
C ILE A 41 -13.60 -4.25 10.12
N TYR A 42 -13.40 -3.49 9.05
CA TYR A 42 -14.39 -2.59 8.48
C TYR A 42 -14.15 -2.48 6.98
N LEU A 43 -15.23 -2.57 6.21
CA LEU A 43 -15.23 -2.38 4.77
C LEU A 43 -16.22 -1.26 4.45
N GLY A 44 -15.69 -0.18 3.88
CA GLY A 44 -16.51 0.95 3.45
C GLY A 44 -17.30 0.62 2.19
N TYR A 45 -17.77 1.67 1.53
CA TYR A 45 -18.42 1.54 0.24
C TYR A 45 -17.44 1.01 -0.83
N ILE A 46 -17.88 0.02 -1.61
CA ILE A 46 -17.18 -0.48 -2.79
C ILE A 46 -18.09 -0.26 -4.00
N ASP A 47 -17.58 0.44 -5.01
CA ASP A 47 -18.30 0.63 -6.26
C ASP A 47 -18.27 -0.63 -7.15
N VAL A 48 -19.19 -0.71 -8.11
CA VAL A 48 -19.31 -1.86 -9.02
C VAL A 48 -18.06 -2.04 -9.89
N LYS A 49 -17.40 -0.95 -10.30
CA LYS A 49 -16.21 -1.03 -11.15
C LYS A 49 -15.04 -1.68 -10.41
N PHE A 50 -14.93 -1.44 -9.11
CA PHE A 50 -13.93 -2.09 -8.28
C PHE A 50 -14.21 -3.60 -8.15
N GLN A 51 -15.48 -4.00 -8.08
CA GLN A 51 -15.85 -5.42 -8.06
C GLN A 51 -15.51 -6.10 -9.40
N GLU A 52 -15.81 -5.43 -10.52
CA GLU A 52 -15.41 -5.91 -11.85
C GLU A 52 -13.89 -6.04 -11.98
N PHE A 53 -13.14 -5.03 -11.52
CA PHE A 53 -11.68 -5.06 -11.48
C PHE A 53 -11.15 -6.23 -10.65
N ALA A 54 -11.73 -6.49 -9.46
CA ALA A 54 -11.35 -7.62 -8.62
C ALA A 54 -11.60 -8.97 -9.32
N ASN A 55 -12.68 -9.09 -10.09
CA ASN A 55 -12.99 -10.32 -10.85
C ASN A 55 -12.02 -10.58 -12.01
N GLN A 56 -11.42 -9.53 -12.58
CA GLN A 56 -10.47 -9.61 -13.69
C GLN A 56 -9.01 -9.56 -13.23
N TYR A 57 -8.78 -9.61 -11.93
CA TYR A 57 -7.48 -9.33 -11.32
C TYR A 57 -6.36 -10.23 -11.85
N GLU A 58 -6.62 -11.53 -11.96
CA GLU A 58 -5.65 -12.52 -12.46
C GLU A 58 -5.28 -12.27 -13.93
N ASP A 59 -6.26 -11.89 -14.76
CA ASP A 59 -6.03 -11.56 -16.17
C ASP A 59 -5.16 -10.29 -16.29
N LEU A 60 -5.41 -9.29 -15.44
CA LEU A 60 -4.61 -8.08 -15.35
C LEU A 60 -3.17 -8.39 -14.94
N LEU A 61 -2.96 -9.26 -13.94
CA LEU A 61 -1.62 -9.68 -13.51
C LEU A 61 -0.80 -10.32 -14.64
N ALA A 62 -1.43 -11.10 -15.51
CA ALA A 62 -0.75 -11.71 -16.66
C ALA A 62 -0.19 -10.69 -17.67
N THR A 63 -0.76 -9.47 -17.70
CA THR A 63 -0.36 -8.41 -18.65
C THR A 63 0.54 -7.34 -18.03
N MET A 64 0.76 -7.39 -16.71
CA MET A 64 1.48 -6.37 -15.97
C MET A 64 3.00 -6.43 -16.22
N GLN A 65 3.58 -5.30 -16.64
CA GLN A 65 5.02 -5.18 -16.87
C GLN A 65 5.82 -4.89 -15.59
N TYR A 66 5.15 -4.29 -14.59
CA TYR A 66 5.77 -3.94 -13.31
C TYR A 66 5.72 -5.10 -12.34
N LYS A 67 6.81 -5.28 -11.59
CA LYS A 67 6.88 -6.32 -10.55
C LYS A 67 6.06 -5.90 -9.31
N LYS A 68 5.36 -6.85 -8.70
CA LYS A 68 4.73 -6.67 -7.39
C LYS A 68 5.82 -6.51 -6.33
N LEU A 69 5.85 -5.36 -5.68
CA LEU A 69 6.80 -5.07 -4.60
C LEU A 69 6.32 -5.75 -3.31
N LYS A 70 7.26 -6.08 -2.43
CA LYS A 70 6.96 -6.64 -1.10
C LYS A 70 7.45 -5.69 -0.04
N ILE A 71 6.74 -5.65 1.09
CA ILE A 71 7.22 -4.98 2.29
C ILE A 71 8.52 -5.67 2.71
N THR A 72 9.63 -4.97 2.56
CA THR A 72 10.92 -5.41 3.11
C THR A 72 11.08 -4.61 4.39
N THR A 73 11.31 -5.27 5.52
CA THR A 73 11.55 -4.58 6.79
C THR A 73 12.85 -3.78 6.67
N VAL A 74 12.77 -2.57 6.14
CA VAL A 74 13.81 -1.54 6.26
C VAL A 74 13.17 -0.46 7.13
N ASP A 75 13.19 -0.76 8.42
CA ASP A 75 12.60 0.06 9.46
C ASP A 75 13.60 1.17 9.85
N ASP A 76 13.65 2.23 9.04
CA ASP A 76 14.52 3.39 9.32
C ASP A 76 13.74 4.68 9.63
N HIS A 77 12.41 4.69 9.49
CA HIS A 77 11.58 5.87 9.82
C HIS A 77 10.88 5.82 11.18
N GLN A 78 10.96 4.70 11.92
CA GLN A 78 10.51 4.65 13.31
C GLN A 78 11.57 5.14 14.32
N LYS A 79 12.85 5.23 13.91
CA LYS A 79 13.96 5.59 14.83
C LYS A 79 13.96 7.06 15.26
N THR A 80 13.28 7.96 14.54
CA THR A 80 13.30 9.40 14.86
C THR A 80 12.15 9.87 15.75
N ARG A 81 11.18 9.01 16.10
CA ARG A 81 10.03 9.41 16.94
C ARG A 81 10.18 9.08 18.43
N SER A 82 11.04 8.13 18.79
CA SER A 82 11.33 7.81 20.21
C SER A 82 12.34 8.78 20.87
N GLU A 83 13.11 9.54 20.09
CA GLU A 83 14.06 10.53 20.64
C GLU A 83 13.45 11.93 20.85
N VAL A 84 12.28 12.23 20.27
CA VAL A 84 11.65 13.57 20.35
C VAL A 84 10.58 13.69 21.44
N PHE A 85 10.01 12.57 21.90
CA PHE A 85 9.10 12.55 23.04
C PHE A 85 9.69 11.69 24.16
N GLY A 86 10.66 12.25 24.87
CA GLY A 86 11.02 11.78 26.20
C GLY A 86 9.86 11.97 27.16
N PHE A 87 9.24 10.86 27.53
CA PHE A 87 8.58 10.66 28.82
C PHE A 87 9.17 9.41 29.45
#